data_AF-A0A6B2LW50-F1
#
_entry.id   AF-A0A6B2LW50-F1
#
_cell.length_a   1.000
_cell.length_b   1.000
_cell.length_c   1.000
_cell.angle_alpha   90.00
_cell.angle_beta   90.00
_cell.angle_gamma   90.00
#
_symmetry.space_group_name_H-M   'P 1'
#
loop_
_entity.id
_entity.type
_entity.pdbx_description
1 polymer ?
#
loop_
_entity_poly.entity_id
_entity_poly.type
_entity_poly.pdbx_seq_one_letter_code
_entity_poly.pdbx_strand_id
1 'polypeptide(L)' 'MEYIESNLQQFIEKNKNTLDALKDVCLQIGIDVAHGLKYLHFNNIIHADLKSLNILITNENRAKICDF' A
#
# COMPACT_ATOMS: atom_id res chain seq x y z
N MET A 1 -14.91 -9.24 3.20
CA MET A 1 -13.64 -8.52 3.36
C MET A 1 -12.54 -9.55 3.33
N GLU A 2 -11.60 -9.43 2.40
CA GLU A 2 -10.39 -10.25 2.39
C GLU A 2 -9.58 -9.89 3.65
N TYR A 3 -9.17 -10.89 4.43
CA TYR A 3 -8.27 -10.65 5.56
C TYR A 3 -6.88 -10.34 5.00
N ILE A 4 -6.35 -9.15 5.28
CA ILE A 4 -5.02 -8.74 4.82
C ILE A 4 -4.10 -8.68 6.03
N GLU A 5 -3.00 -9.45 5.98
CA GLU A 5 -2.17 -9.81 7.13
C GLU A 5 -1.34 -8.66 7.72
N SER A 6 -1.05 -7.59 6.95
CA SER A 6 -0.22 -6.49 7.43
C SER A 6 -0.42 -5.18 6.66
N ASN A 7 -0.02 -4.07 7.28
CA ASN A 7 0.05 -2.77 6.62
C ASN A 7 1.48 -2.44 6.15
N LEU A 8 1.61 -1.42 5.30
CA LEU A 8 2.89 -1.01 4.72
C LEU A 8 3.91 -0.61 5.78
N GLN A 9 3.49 -0.05 6.91
CA GLN A 9 4.41 0.26 8.01
C GLN A 9 5.08 -1.01 8.54
N GLN A 10 4.30 -2.03 8.88
CA GLN A 10 4.82 -3.32 9.34
C GLN A 10 5.70 -4.00 8.28
N PHE A 11 5.32 -3.90 7.00
CA PHE A 11 6.13 -4.41 5.89
C PHE A 11 7.52 -3.76 5.84
N ILE A 12 7.60 -2.43 5.98
CA ILE A 12 8.86 -1.70 5.97
C ILE A 12 9.71 -2.05 7.19
N GLU A 13 9.09 -2.11 8.37
CA GLU A 13 9.78 -2.45 9.62
C GLU A 13 10.39 -3.86 9.58
N LYS A 14 9.63 -4.84 9.06
CA LYS A 14 10.09 -6.23 8.90
C LYS A 14 11.25 -6.37 7.90
N ASN A 15 11.27 -5.53 6.87
CA ASN A 15 12.24 -5.62 5.77
C ASN A 15 13.31 -4.51 5.79
N LYS A 16 13.46 -3.79 6.91
CA LYS A 16 14.30 -2.58 7.00
C LYS A 16 15.74 -2.78 6.51
N ASN A 17 16.30 -3.97 6.70
CA ASN A 17 17.68 -4.31 6.31
C ASN A 17 17.80 -4.88 4.88
N THR A 18 16.69 -5.13 4.19
CA THR A 18 16.63 -5.76 2.87
C THR A 18 15.86 -4.93 1.84
N LEU A 19 15.49 -3.68 2.15
CA LEU A 19 14.74 -2.79 1.25
C LEU A 19 15.44 -2.60 -0.10
N ASP A 20 16.76 -2.56 -0.14
CA ASP A 20 17.51 -2.46 -1.40
C ASP A 20 17.25 -3.64 -2.35
N ALA A 21 17.10 -4.85 -1.78
CA ALA A 21 16.75 -6.04 -2.54
C ALA A 21 15.27 -6.09 -2.94
N LEU A 22 14.42 -5.27 -2.30
CA LEU A 22 12.98 -5.20 -2.54
C LEU A 22 12.56 -3.97 -3.36
N LYS A 23 13.50 -3.28 -4.02
CA LYS A 23 13.19 -2.05 -4.79
C LYS A 23 12.07 -2.23 -5.80
N ASP A 24 12.04 -3.34 -6.52
CA ASP A 24 10.99 -3.64 -7.50
C ASP A 24 9.62 -3.82 -6.83
N VAL A 25 9.60 -4.45 -5.64
CA VAL A 25 8.39 -4.60 -4.82
C VAL A 25 7.92 -3.23 -4.31
N CYS A 26 8.82 -2.39 -3.82
CA CYS A 26 8.48 -1.04 -3.38
C CYS A 26 7.92 -0.18 -4.53
N LEU A 27 8.49 -0.32 -5.73
CA LEU A 27 7.97 0.36 -6.93
C LEU A 27 6.57 -0.14 -7.26
N GLN A 28 6.33 -1.46 -7.23
CA GLN A 28 5.02 -2.04 -7.47
C GLN A 28 3.97 -1.57 -6.45
N ILE A 29 4.33 -1.50 -5.17
CA ILE A 29 3.49 -0.94 -4.10
C ILE A 29 3.12 0.51 -4.41
N GLY A 30 4.09 1.34 -4.81
CA GLY A 30 3.86 2.73 -5.18
C GLY A 30 2.90 2.88 -6.37
N ILE A 31 3.05 2.04 -7.39
CA ILE A 31 2.16 1.98 -8.56
C ILE A 31 0.73 1.60 -8.14
N ASP A 32 0.58 0.59 -7.29
CA ASP A 32 -0.73 0.14 -6.80
C ASP A 32 -1.45 1.24 -6.01
N VAL A 33 -0.74 1.94 -5.12
CA VAL A 33 -1.29 3.08 -4.37
C VAL A 33 -1.69 4.22 -5.32
N ALA A 34 -0.87 4.54 -6.32
CA ALA A 34 -1.20 5.57 -7.30
C ALA A 34 -2.46 5.21 -8.11
N HIS A 35 -2.63 3.95 -8.50
CA HIS A 35 -3.83 3.47 -9.17
C HIS A 35 -5.06 3.53 -8.24
N GLY A 36 -4.92 3.14 -6.97
CA GLY A 36 -5.99 3.26 -5.98
C GLY A 36 -6.46 4.70 -5.78
N LEU A 37 -5.53 5.65 -5.63
CA LEU A 37 -5.85 7.07 -5.52
C LEU A 37 -6.50 7.61 -6.80
N LYS A 38 -5.99 7.23 -7.98
CA LYS A 38 -6.59 7.60 -9.26
C LYS A 38 -8.05 7.15 -9.32
N TYR A 39 -8.35 5.94 -8.85
CA TYR A 39 -9.72 5.44 -8.78
C TYR A 39 -10.60 6.25 -7.81
N LEU A 40 -10.10 6.57 -6.61
CA LEU A 40 -10.85 7.40 -5.65
C LEU A 40 -11.14 8.79 -6.23
N HIS A 41 -10.12 9.45 -6.78
CA HIS A 41 -10.26 10.77 -7.38
C HIS A 41 -11.20 10.78 -8.58
N PHE A 42 -11.18 9.73 -9.41
CA PHE A 42 -12.13 9.57 -10.51
C PHE A 42 -13.59 9.51 -10.03
N ASN A 43 -13.81 8.98 -8.82
CA ASN A 43 -15.12 8.93 -8.17
C ASN A 43 -15.39 10.15 -7.25
N ASN A 44 -14.61 11.22 -7.36
CA ASN A 44 -14.70 12.41 -6.50
C ASN A 44 -14.55 12.13 -4.99
N ILE A 45 -13.83 11.06 -4.63
CA ILE A 45 -13.52 10.72 -3.24
C ILE A 45 -12.10 11.20 -2.92
N ILE A 46 -11.95 11.98 -1.84
CA ILE A 46 -10.66 12.38 -1.30
C ILE A 46 -10.38 11.50 -0.08
N HIS A 47 -9.28 10.76 -0.08
CA HIS A 47 -8.92 9.91 1.05
C HIS A 47 -8.63 10.69 2.35
N ALA A 48 -8.01 11.87 2.24
CA ALA A 48 -7.63 12.80 3.33
C ALA A 48 -6.67 12.29 4.42
N ASP A 49 -6.53 10.98 4.63
CA ASP A 49 -5.65 10.36 5.64
C ASP A 49 -4.77 9.25 5.03
N LEU A 50 -4.16 9.51 3.88
CA LEU A 50 -3.27 8.54 3.24
C LEU A 50 -1.94 8.46 4.01
N LYS A 51 -1.67 7.30 4.60
CA LYS A 51 -0.45 6.99 5.36
C LYS A 51 -0.12 5.50 5.27
N SER A 52 1.09 5.11 5.69
CA SER A 52 1.56 3.72 5.66
C SER A 52 0.68 2.74 6.46
N LEU A 53 -0.02 3.21 7.49
CA LEU A 53 -0.98 2.41 8.25
C LEU A 53 -2.26 2.09 7.45
N ASN A 54 -2.63 2.95 6.49
CA ASN A 54 -3.83 2.86 5.68
C ASN A 54 -3.57 2.24 4.29
N ILE A 55 -2.42 1.56 4.16
CA ILE A 55 -2.04 0.79 2.98
C ILE A 55 -1.83 -0.65 3.43
N LEU A 56 -2.72 -1.54 2.98
CA LEU A 56 -2.67 -2.96 3.28
C LEU A 56 -1.81 -3.68 2.25
N ILE A 57 -0.96 -4.61 2.71
CA ILE A 57 -0.07 -5.40 1.88
C ILE A 57 -0.57 -6.84 1.85
N THR A 58 -0.91 -7.30 0.64
CA THR A 58 -1.37 -8.67 0.40
C THR A 58 -0.20 -9.65 0.32
N ASN A 59 -0.51 -10.95 0.39
CA ASN A 59 0.47 -12.04 0.30
C ASN A 59 1.14 -12.10 -1.10
N GLU A 60 0.58 -11.41 -2.09
CA GLU A 60 1.12 -11.27 -3.45
C GLU A 60 2.01 -10.02 -3.60
N ASN A 61 2.41 -9.37 -2.49
CA ASN A 61 3.14 -8.10 -2.48
C ASN A 61 2.43 -6.96 -3.24
N ARG A 62 1.09 -7.01 -3.28
CA ARG A 62 0.24 -5.94 -3.84
C ARG A 62 -0.27 -5.04 -2.74
N ALA A 63 -0.44 -3.75 -3.07
CA ALA A 63 -0.95 -2.76 -2.12
C ALA A 63 -2.43 -2.44 -2.37
N LYS A 64 -3.19 -2.27 -1.28
CA LYS A 64 -4.57 -1.81 -1.31
C LYS A 64 -4.74 -0.67 -0.32
N ILE A 65 -5.41 0.39 -0.73
CA ILE A 65 -5.75 1.52 0.16
C ILE A 65 -6.95 1.11 1.03
N CYS A 66 -7.00 1.54 2.28
CA CYS A 66 -8.15 1.35 3.19
C CYS A 66 -8.41 2.60 4.05
N ASP A 67 -9.54 2.62 4.75
CA ASP A 67 -9.91 3.70 5.70
C ASP A 67 -10.15 5.07 5.01
N PHE A 68 -11.14 5.10 4.09
CA PHE A 68 -11.59 6.26 3.31
C PHE A 68 -13.11 6.27 3.09
#